data_AF-A0A1I6FMB2-F1
#
_entry.id   AF-A0A1I6FMB2-F1
#
_cell.length_a   1.000
_cell.length_b   1.000
_cell.length_c   1.000
_cell.angle_alpha   90.00
_cell.angle_beta   90.00
_cell.angle_gamma   90.00
#
_symmetry.space_group_name_H-M   'P 1'
#
loop_
_entity.id
_entity.type
_entity.pdbx_description
1 polymer ?
#
loop_
_entity_poly.entity_id
_entity_poly.type
_entity_poly.pdbx_seq_one_letter_code
_entity_poly.pdbx_strand_id
1 'polypeptide(L)' 'MVDFLPVGTGLVLVLMGGLAVVNHPLVDAFNRVVKSRGTKQTAADIEMSVVSVTIGRIAGAFIALFGVGVILDGL' A
#
# COMPACT_ATOMS: atom_id res chain seq x y z
N MET A 1 4.38 -28.09 -6.85
CA MET A 1 3.10 -28.26 -6.12
C MET A 1 2.78 -26.88 -5.61
N VAL A 2 1.61 -26.33 -5.93
CA VAL A 2 1.30 -24.94 -5.57
C VAL A 2 1.11 -24.86 -4.05
N ASP A 3 1.87 -23.99 -3.40
CA ASP A 3 1.69 -23.65 -2.00
C ASP A 3 0.76 -22.44 -1.89
N PHE A 4 -0.42 -22.67 -1.32
CA PHE A 4 -1.48 -21.66 -1.23
C PHE A 4 -1.13 -20.50 -0.30
N LEU A 5 -0.26 -20.72 0.69
CA LEU A 5 0.11 -19.68 1.65
C LEU A 5 0.96 -18.55 1.02
N PRO A 6 2.08 -18.83 0.34
CA PRO A 6 2.85 -17.81 -0.36
C PRO A 6 2.04 -17.18 -1.51
N VAL A 7 1.30 -17.95 -2.30
CA VAL A 7 0.46 -17.40 -3.36
C VAL A 7 -0.60 -16.44 -2.80
N GLY A 8 -1.31 -16.82 -1.73
CA GLY A 8 -2.30 -15.97 -1.07
C GLY A 8 -1.69 -14.70 -0.48
N THR A 9 -0.54 -14.83 0.19
CA THR A 9 0.19 -13.69 0.77
C THR A 9 0.67 -12.72 -0.30
N GLY A 10 1.26 -13.25 -1.38
CA GLY A 10 1.73 -12.47 -2.51
C GLY A 10 0.60 -11.72 -3.21
N LEU A 11 -0.58 -12.34 -3.37
CA LEU A 11 -1.77 -11.67 -3.92
C LEU A 11 -2.20 -10.47 -3.06
N VAL A 12 -2.23 -10.63 -1.74
CA VAL A 12 -2.55 -9.52 -0.82
C VAL A 12 -1.54 -8.38 -0.96
N LEU A 13 -0.25 -8.71 -1.06
CA LEU A 13 0.82 -7.72 -1.25
C LEU A 13 0.67 -6.98 -2.59
N VAL A 14 0.37 -7.69 -3.68
CA VAL A 14 0.12 -7.07 -4.99
C VAL A 14 -1.06 -6.12 -4.94
N LEU A 15 -2.17 -6.51 -4.31
CA LEU A 15 -3.36 -5.67 -4.17
C LEU A 15 -3.07 -4.42 -3.34
N MET A 16 -2.45 -4.57 -2.16
CA MET A 16 -2.11 -3.45 -1.28
C MET A 16 -1.11 -2.49 -1.94
N GLY A 17 -0.07 -3.03 -2.57
CA GLY A 17 0.91 -2.25 -3.32
C GLY A 17 0.28 -1.52 -4.50
N GLY A 18 -0.57 -2.21 -5.28
CA GLY A 18 -1.29 -1.63 -6.42
C GLY A 18 -2.20 -0.47 -6.00
N LEU A 19 -2.96 -0.62 -4.92
CA LEU A 19 -3.79 0.45 -4.37
C LEU A 19 -2.95 1.68 -3.97
N ALA A 20 -1.76 1.47 -3.42
CA ALA A 20 -0.85 2.56 -3.07
C ALA A 20 -0.23 3.24 -4.29
N VAL A 21 0.11 2.49 -5.35
CA VAL A 21 0.62 3.04 -6.63
C VAL A 21 -0.39 3.98 -7.29
N VAL A 22 -1.66 3.60 -7.31
CA VAL A 22 -2.70 4.44 -7.92
C VAL A 22 -3.19 5.57 -7.01
N ASN A 23 -2.66 5.67 -5.79
CA ASN A 23 -3.13 6.57 -4.74
C ASN A 23 -4.65 6.46 -4.54
N HIS A 24 -5.13 5.22 -4.35
CA HIS A 24 -6.55 4.94 -4.20
C HIS A 24 -7.15 5.72 -3.00
N PRO A 25 -8.41 6.20 -3.06
CA PRO A 25 -9.03 6.95 -1.96
C PRO A 25 -8.96 6.25 -0.59
N LEU A 26 -8.98 4.92 -0.57
CA LEU A 26 -8.79 4.13 0.66
C LEU A 26 -7.40 4.29 1.27
N VAL A 27 -6.36 4.34 0.44
CA VAL A 27 -4.97 4.56 0.88
C VAL A 27 -4.79 5.99 1.35
N ASP A 28 -5.39 6.96 0.64
CA ASP A 28 -5.39 8.36 1.06
C ASP A 28 -6.07 8.55 2.42
N ALA A 29 -7.25 7.97 2.61
CA ALA A 29 -7.97 7.98 3.88
C ALA A 29 -7.16 7.33 5.01
N PHE A 30 -6.56 6.17 4.76
CA PHE A 30 -5.69 5.50 5.73
C PHE A 30 -4.49 6.38 6.11
N ASN A 31 -3.79 6.95 5.12
CA ASN A 31 -2.63 7.82 5.35
C ASN A 31 -3.00 9.05 6.19
N ARG A 32 -4.15 9.67 5.90
CA ARG A 32 -4.65 10.80 6.69
C ARG A 32 -5.01 10.40 8.12
N VAL A 33 -5.64 9.24 8.32
CA VAL A 33 -5.94 8.71 9.67
C VAL A 33 -4.67 8.41 10.45
N VAL A 34 -3.66 7.80 9.82
CA VAL A 34 -2.37 7.54 10.47
C VAL A 34 -1.68 8.84 10.85
N LYS A 35 -1.68 9.83 9.95
CA LYS A 35 -1.09 11.14 10.20
C LYS A 35 -1.85 11.94 11.27
N SER A 36 -3.18 11.81 11.35
CA SER A 36 -3.99 12.49 12.38
C SER A 36 -3.74 11.97 13.79
N ARG A 37 -3.30 10.72 13.96
CA ARG A 37 -2.95 10.19 15.29
C ARG A 37 -1.74 10.89 15.92
N GLY A 38 -0.91 11.54 15.13
CA GLY A 38 0.25 12.29 15.60
C GLY A 38 0.00 13.80 15.72
N THR A 39 -1.20 14.29 15.41
CA THR A 39 -1.51 15.73 15.36
C THR A 39 -2.82 16.05 16.09
N LYS A 40 -3.09 17.34 16.30
CA LYS A 40 -4.39 17.82 16.80
C LYS A 40 -5.44 18.01 15.69
N GLN A 41 -5.08 17.72 14.44
CA GLN A 41 -5.95 17.91 13.28
C GLN A 41 -6.75 16.64 12.99
N THR A 42 -7.97 16.80 12.48
CA THR A 42 -8.76 15.64 12.04
C THR A 42 -8.25 15.11 10.70
N ALA A 43 -8.49 13.83 10.40
CA ALA A 43 -8.04 13.22 9.16
C ALA A 43 -8.59 13.92 7.90
N ALA A 44 -9.78 14.54 7.97
CA ALA A 44 -10.36 15.26 6.85
C ALA A 44 -9.58 16.54 6.50
N ASP A 45 -9.01 17.20 7.51
CA ASP A 45 -8.31 18.48 7.37
C ASP A 45 -6.83 18.31 6.97
N ILE A 46 -6.33 17.08 6.93
CA ILE A 46 -4.94 16.79 6.58
C ILE A 46 -4.76 16.81 5.07
N GLU A 47 -4.02 17.82 4.60
CA GLU A 47 -3.52 17.86 3.23
C GLU A 47 -2.29 16.94 3.07
N MET A 48 -2.36 16.11 2.04
CA MET A 48 -1.27 15.23 1.62
C MET A 48 -0.34 16.00 0.68
N SER A 49 0.94 16.07 1.04
CA SER A 49 1.94 16.69 0.16
C SER A 49 2.18 15.83 -1.07
N VAL A 50 2.50 16.46 -2.20
CA VAL A 50 2.86 15.77 -3.46
C VAL A 50 4.03 14.79 -3.25
N VAL A 51 4.97 15.16 -2.37
CA VAL A 51 6.11 14.30 -2.00
C VAL A 51 5.62 13.05 -1.26
N SER A 52 4.71 13.20 -0.29
CA SER A 52 4.11 12.06 0.44
C SER A 52 3.35 11.12 -0.50
N VAL A 53 2.58 11.67 -1.45
CA VAL A 53 1.90 10.86 -2.47
C VAL A 53 2.94 10.09 -3.31
N THR A 54 3.99 10.77 -3.78
CA THR A 54 5.03 10.16 -4.61
C THR A 54 5.77 9.03 -3.87
N ILE A 55 6.13 9.25 -2.61
CA ILE A 55 6.75 8.20 -1.77
C ILE A 55 5.80 7.01 -1.61
N GLY A 56 4.51 7.27 -1.36
CA GLY A 56 3.49 6.23 -1.26
C GLY A 56 3.37 5.40 -2.54
N ARG A 57 3.47 6.04 -3.71
CA ARG A 57 3.47 5.34 -5.00
C ARG A 57 4.71 4.48 -5.20
N ILE A 58 5.89 5.01 -4.90
CA ILE A 58 7.15 4.28 -5.03
C ILE A 58 7.16 3.07 -4.08
N ALA A 59 6.81 3.28 -2.81
CA ALA A 59 6.71 2.21 -1.82
C ALA A 59 5.67 1.16 -2.24
N GLY A 60 4.50 1.59 -2.73
CA GLY A 60 3.47 0.72 -3.28
C GLY A 60 3.98 -0.15 -4.43
N ALA A 61 4.77 0.42 -5.34
CA ALA A 61 5.35 -0.32 -6.46
C ALA A 61 6.31 -1.41 -5.98
N PHE A 62 7.17 -1.10 -5.00
CA PHE A 62 8.06 -2.08 -4.39
C PHE A 62 7.28 -3.21 -3.71
N ILE A 63 6.24 -2.88 -2.94
CA ILE A 63 5.39 -3.88 -2.27
C ILE A 63 4.70 -4.78 -3.30
N ALA A 64 4.20 -4.21 -4.40
CA ALA A 64 3.57 -5.00 -5.45
C ALA A 64 4.56 -5.94 -6.16
N LEU A 65 5.75 -5.44 -6.52
CA LEU A 65 6.80 -6.26 -7.12
C LEU A 65 7.27 -7.39 -6.19
N PHE A 66 7.43 -7.09 -4.90
CA PHE A 66 7.75 -8.10 -3.89
C PHE A 66 6.64 -9.15 -3.79
N GLY A 67 5.38 -8.73 -3.79
CA GLY A 67 4.22 -9.63 -3.82
C GLY A 67 4.24 -10.58 -5.01
N VAL A 68 4.59 -10.10 -6.22
CA VAL A 68 4.78 -10.96 -7.40
C VAL A 68 5.88 -11.99 -7.16
N GLY A 69 7.01 -11.58 -6.56
CA GLY A 69 8.10 -12.51 -6.21
C GLY A 69 7.64 -13.63 -5.27
N VAL A 70 6.85 -13.29 -4.25
CA VAL A 70 6.28 -14.26 -3.30
C VAL A 70 5.29 -15.21 -3.99
N ILE A 71 4.49 -14.74 -4.95
CA ILE A 71 3.61 -15.61 -5.75
C ILE A 71 4.46 -16.61 -6.54
N LEU A 72 5.51 -16.15 -7.20
CA LEU A 72 6.38 -17.00 -8.03
C LEU A 72 7.12 -18.06 -7.21
N ASP A 73 7.49 -17.77 -5.97
CA ASP A 73 8.11 -18.74 -5.05
C ASP A 73 7.14 -19.85 -4.62
N GLY A 74 5.84 -19.56 -4.61
CA GLY A 74 4.77 -20.48 -4.22
C GLY A 74 4.19 -21.35 -5.35
N LEU A 75 4.59 -21.13 -6.61
CA LEU A 75 4.10 -21.87 -7.79
C LEU A 75 4.97 -23.09 -8.11
#